data_AF-A0A969EVV2-F1
#
_entry.id   AF-A0A969EVV2-F1
#
_cell.length_a   1.000
_cell.length_b   1.000
_cell.length_c   1.000
_cell.angle_alpha   90.00
_cell.angle_beta   90.00
_cell.angle_gamma   90.00
#
_symmetry.space_group_name_H-M   'P 1'
#
loop_
_entity.id
_entity.type
_entity.pdbx_description
1 polymer ?
#
loop_
_entity_poly.entity_id
_entity_poly.type
_entity_poly.pdbx_seq_one_letter_code
_entity_poly.pdbx_strand_id
1 'polypeptide(L)' 'MSDSTTETPTAEELQEIVIELEKYRDRLISDMTEAGKKAKMMKSAVMQHLEPELKAIDERLETARQMLAELG' A
#
# COMPACT_ATOMS: atom_id res chain seq x y z
N MET A 1 6.77 29.03 4.26
CA MET A 1 6.08 27.73 4.25
C MET A 1 7.13 26.71 4.62
N SER A 2 7.31 26.50 5.92
CA SER A 2 8.28 25.56 6.45
C SER A 2 7.65 24.96 7.69
N ASP A 3 7.23 23.71 7.59
CA ASP A 3 7.52 22.75 8.65
C ASP A 3 7.42 21.36 8.03
N SER A 4 8.56 20.89 7.51
CA SER A 4 8.80 19.46 7.38
C SER A 4 9.38 19.02 8.71
N THR A 5 8.53 18.96 9.73
CA THR A 5 8.93 18.44 11.03
C THR A 5 9.08 16.92 10.88
N THR A 6 10.31 16.44 11.01
CA THR A 6 10.65 15.05 11.29
C THR A 6 10.13 14.68 12.69
N GLU A 7 8.81 14.69 12.88
CA GLU A 7 8.17 14.12 14.06
C GLU A 7 7.88 12.64 13.77
N THR A 8 8.21 11.79 14.74
CA THR A 8 7.81 10.39 14.71
C THR A 8 6.28 10.36 14.70
N PRO A 9 5.65 9.72 13.71
CA PRO A 9 4.19 9.71 13.61
C PRO A 9 3.58 9.03 14.84
N THR A 10 2.45 9.56 15.29
CA THR A 10 1.67 9.01 16.40
C THR A 10 1.05 7.66 16.02
N ALA A 11 0.60 6.91 17.03
CA ALA A 11 -0.09 5.63 16.80
C ALA A 11 -1.36 5.80 15.95
N GLU A 12 -2.11 6.89 16.15
CA GLU A 12 -3.32 7.20 15.37
C GLU A 12 -2.97 7.47 13.90
N GLU A 13 -1.97 8.31 13.64
CA GLU A 13 -1.50 8.61 12.27
C GLU A 13 -0.96 7.36 11.55
N LEU A 14 -0.18 6.52 12.25
CA LEU A 14 0.30 5.25 11.69
C LEU A 14 -0.85 4.30 11.38
N GLN A 15 -1.87 4.24 12.23
CA GLN A 15 -3.04 3.42 11.98
C GLN A 15 -3.82 3.91 10.76
N GLU A 16 -3.99 5.22 10.59
CA GLU A 16 -4.58 5.80 9.37
C GLU A 16 -3.76 5.48 8.12
N ILE A 17 -2.43 5.59 8.20
CA ILE A 17 -1.51 5.24 7.10
C ILE A 17 -1.67 3.77 6.71
N VAL A 18 -1.70 2.85 7.68
CA VAL A 18 -1.90 1.41 7.42
C VAL A 18 -3.23 1.19 6.70
N ILE A 19 -4.31 1.77 7.21
CA ILE A 19 -5.65 1.64 6.63
C ILE A 19 -5.67 2.15 5.17
N GLU A 20 -5.08 3.31 4.90
CA GLU A 20 -5.08 3.87 3.56
C GLU A 20 -4.17 3.10 2.59
N LEU A 21 -3.04 2.57 3.05
CA LEU A 21 -2.18 1.70 2.25
C LEU A 21 -2.87 0.38 1.91
N GLU A 22 -3.60 -0.24 2.85
CA GLU A 22 -4.40 -1.45 2.60
C GLU A 22 -5.48 -1.19 1.55
N LYS A 23 -6.24 -0.09 1.71
CA LYS A 23 -7.25 0.30 0.71
C LYS A 23 -6.62 0.59 -0.65
N TYR A 24 -5.46 1.24 -0.69
CA TYR A 24 -4.76 1.51 -1.94
C TYR A 24 -4.35 0.22 -2.64
N ARG A 25 -3.79 -0.73 -1.89
CA ARG A 25 -3.41 -2.06 -2.39
C ARG A 25 -4.60 -2.79 -3.02
N ASP A 26 -5.75 -2.79 -2.35
CA ASP A 26 -6.95 -3.47 -2.84
C ASP A 26 -7.51 -2.79 -4.09
N ARG A 27 -7.57 -1.45 -4.12
CA ARG A 27 -7.98 -0.68 -5.30
C ARG A 27 -7.06 -0.97 -6.48
N LEU A 28 -5.75 -0.98 -6.28
CA LEU A 28 -4.77 -1.26 -7.32
C LEU A 28 -4.99 -2.63 -7.96
N ILE A 29 -5.19 -3.67 -7.14
CA ILE A 29 -5.48 -5.03 -7.63
C ILE A 29 -6.78 -5.04 -8.43
N SER A 30 -7.83 -4.41 -7.91
CA SER A 30 -9.14 -4.33 -8.57
C SER A 30 -9.04 -3.65 -9.93
N ASP A 31 -8.50 -2.43 -9.95
CA ASP A 31 -8.40 -1.59 -11.14
C ASP A 31 -7.55 -2.25 -12.22
N MET A 32 -6.41 -2.84 -11.84
CA MET A 32 -5.54 -3.52 -12.80
C MET A 32 -6.13 -4.85 -13.29
N THR A 33 -6.87 -5.57 -12.44
CA THR A 33 -7.60 -6.77 -12.88
C THR A 33 -8.70 -6.40 -13.87
N GLU A 34 -9.44 -5.31 -13.63
CA GLU A 34 -10.45 -4.81 -14.56
C GLU A 34 -9.85 -4.32 -15.88
N ALA A 35 -8.77 -3.54 -15.81
CA ALA A 35 -8.04 -3.06 -16.97
C ALA A 35 -7.49 -4.24 -17.79
N GLY A 36 -6.86 -5.21 -17.12
CA GLY A 36 -6.37 -6.44 -17.74
C GLY A 36 -7.46 -7.24 -18.42
N LYS A 37 -8.64 -7.37 -17.79
CA LYS A 37 -9.82 -8.02 -18.41
C LYS A 37 -10.26 -7.29 -19.68
N LYS A 38 -10.34 -5.95 -19.65
CA LYS A 38 -10.67 -5.14 -20.85
C LYS A 38 -9.62 -5.30 -21.96
N ALA A 39 -8.35 -5.42 -21.58
CA ALA A 39 -7.22 -5.69 -22.47
C ALA A 39 -7.08 -7.16 -22.89
N LYS A 40 -7.97 -8.06 -22.43
CA LYS A 40 -7.91 -9.52 -22.66
C LYS A 40 -6.60 -10.17 -22.20
N MET A 41 -5.95 -9.58 -21.19
CA MET A 41 -4.76 -10.14 -20.56
C MET A 41 -5.14 -11.31 -19.65
N MET A 42 -4.28 -12.32 -19.59
CA MET A 42 -4.40 -13.37 -18.58
C MET A 42 -4.14 -12.81 -17.19
N LYS A 43 -4.86 -13.31 -16.18
CA LYS A 43 -4.69 -12.88 -14.78
C LYS A 43 -3.23 -13.00 -14.31
N SER A 44 -2.52 -14.06 -14.69
CA SER A 44 -1.11 -14.25 -14.36
C SER A 44 -0.21 -13.13 -14.89
N ALA A 45 -0.45 -12.66 -16.12
CA ALA A 45 0.30 -11.55 -16.71
C ALA A 45 0.01 -10.24 -15.96
N VAL A 46 -1.25 -9.95 -15.65
CA VAL A 46 -1.64 -8.78 -14.84
C VAL A 46 -0.94 -8.82 -13.47
N MET A 47 -0.95 -9.97 -12.80
CA MET A 47 -0.29 -10.11 -11.49
C MET A 47 1.23 -9.95 -11.58
N GLN A 48 1.89 -10.44 -12.63
CA GLN A 48 3.33 -10.22 -12.83
C GLN A 48 3.67 -8.74 -12.99
N HIS A 49 2.80 -7.95 -13.62
CA HIS A 49 2.96 -6.49 -13.70
C HIS A 49 2.74 -5.80 -12.36
N LEU A 50 1.80 -6.29 -11.55
CA LEU A 50 1.48 -5.76 -10.22
C LEU A 50 2.53 -6.11 -9.15
N GLU A 51 3.17 -7.27 -9.25
CA GLU A 51 4.02 -7.86 -8.21
C GLU A 51 5.05 -6.86 -7.62
N PRO A 52 5.80 -6.06 -8.42
CA PRO A 52 6.78 -5.14 -7.85
C PRO A 52 6.15 -4.02 -7.01
N GLU A 53 4.99 -3.50 -7.43
CA GLU A 53 4.29 -2.44 -6.71
C GLU A 53 3.60 -2.99 -5.46
N LEU A 54 2.96 -4.16 -5.56
CA LEU A 54 2.38 -4.85 -4.41
C LEU A 54 3.44 -5.15 -3.35
N LYS A 55 4.60 -5.64 -3.76
CA LYS A 55 5.72 -5.90 -2.85
C LYS A 55 6.18 -4.62 -2.15
N ALA A 56 6.32 -3.51 -2.87
CA ALA A 56 6.70 -2.24 -2.27
C ALA A 56 5.65 -1.70 -1.28
N ILE A 57 4.36 -1.91 -1.55
CA ILE A 57 3.28 -1.56 -0.62
C ILE A 57 3.33 -2.48 0.62
N ASP A 58 3.56 -3.78 0.42
CA ASP A 58 3.62 -4.77 1.50
C ASP A 58 4.80 -4.49 2.45
N GLU A 59 5.97 -4.13 1.92
CA GLU A 59 7.14 -3.71 2.73
C GLU A 59 6.85 -2.46 3.57
N ARG A 60 6.12 -1.47 3.00
CA ARG A 60 5.72 -0.25 3.71
C ARG A 60 4.68 -0.54 4.78
N LEU A 61 3.71 -1.41 4.49
CA LEU A 61 2.70 -1.87 5.44
C LEU A 61 3.35 -2.60 6.62
N GLU A 62 4.32 -3.47 6.34
CA GLU A 62 5.07 -4.17 7.39
C GLU A 62 5.81 -3.17 8.29
N THR A 63 6.52 -2.21 7.68
CA THR A 63 7.24 -1.17 8.43
C THR A 63 6.29 -0.34 9.30
N ALA A 64 5.17 0.13 8.75
CA ALA A 64 4.20 0.94 9.48
C ALA A 64 3.55 0.16 10.64
N ARG A 65 3.24 -1.13 10.45
CA ARG A 65 2.71 -2.00 11.50
C ARG A 65 3.73 -2.29 12.58
N GLN A 66 5.01 -2.47 12.24
CA GLN A 66 6.08 -2.62 13.22
C GLN A 66 6.19 -1.37 14.10
N MET A 67 6.24 -0.18 13.50
CA MET A 67 6.26 1.08 14.24
C MET A 67 5.01 1.25 15.13
N LEU A 68 3.82 0.89 14.64
CA LEU A 68 2.59 0.95 15.41
C LEU A 68 2.63 0.01 16.62
N ALA A 69 3.19 -1.19 16.46
CA ALA A 69 3.34 -2.16 17.54
C ALA A 69 4.36 -1.71 18.60
N GLU A 70 5.36 -0.90 18.24
CA GLU A 70 6.32 -0.31 19.18
C GLU A 70 5.73 0.84 20.01
N LEU A 71 4.63 1.45 19.56
CA LEU A 71 3.92 2.53 20.24
C LEU A 71 2.76 2.04 21.15
N GLY A 72 2.40 0.75 21.08
CA GLY A 72 1.35 0.11 21.88
C GLY A 72 1.89 -0.70 23.05
#